data_AF-A0A946CQA0-F1
#
_entry.id   AF-A0A946CQA0-F1
#
_cell.length_a   1.000
_cell.length_b   1.000
_cell.length_c   1.000
_cell.angle_alpha   90.00
_cell.angle_beta   90.00
_cell.angle_gamma   90.00
#
_symmetry.space_group_name_H-M   'P 1'
#
loop_
_entity.id
_entity.type
_entity.pdbx_description
1 polymer ?
#
loop_
_entity_poly.entity_id
_entity_poly.type
_entity_poly.pdbx_seq_one_letter_code
_entity_poly.pdbx_strand_id
1 'polypeptide(L)'
;MSALDDVRALLSSLPGPDKNSVDLAAEREPQLTKPPGSLGRLEELSHWLAAWQGRHPATMTNARAHVFAGNHGVTAKGVSAYPSEVTVQMVGNFQAGGAAINQLCKAFDIDLNVEALDLDNPTVDFTEAPAMSEQEVVSALAHGMAQVEPGTDVLCLGEMGIGNT
;
A
#
# COMPACT_ATOMS: atom_id res chain seq x y z
N MET A 1 29.27 1.52 -2.18
CA MET A 1 27.96 1.60 -1.53
C MET A 1 27.00 2.03 -2.61
N SER A 2 26.11 1.14 -3.03
CA SER A 2 25.10 1.39 -4.05
C SER A 2 23.96 2.21 -3.43
N ALA A 3 23.14 2.89 -4.25
CA ALA A 3 22.00 3.64 -3.73
C ALA A 3 20.97 2.72 -3.03
N LEU A 4 20.96 1.43 -3.39
CA LEU A 4 20.13 0.41 -2.75
C LEU A 4 20.69 -0.07 -1.40
N ASP A 5 21.96 0.18 -1.08
CA ASP A 5 22.52 -0.21 0.22
C ASP A 5 21.86 0.56 1.37
N ASP A 6 21.52 1.84 1.16
CA ASP A 6 20.82 2.66 2.15
C ASP A 6 19.39 2.14 2.39
N VAL A 7 18.71 1.73 1.31
CA VAL A 7 17.39 1.08 1.41
C VAL A 7 17.50 -0.22 2.21
N ARG A 8 18.49 -1.07 1.91
CA ARG A 8 18.70 -2.33 2.65
C ARG A 8 19.00 -2.08 4.13
N ALA A 9 19.81 -1.07 4.44
CA ALA A 9 20.12 -0.69 5.81
C ALA A 9 18.87 -0.23 6.56
N LEU A 10 18.03 0.60 5.93
CA LEU A 10 16.75 1.03 6.48
C LEU A 10 15.84 -0.17 6.79
N LEU A 11 15.64 -1.05 5.81
CA LEU A 11 14.78 -2.24 5.96
C LEU A 11 15.26 -3.18 7.08
N SER A 12 16.56 -3.27 7.28
CA SER A 12 17.17 -4.09 8.34
C SER A 12 16.95 -3.52 9.76
N SER A 13 16.49 -2.27 9.85
CA SER A 13 16.27 -1.55 11.11
C SER A 13 14.78 -1.27 11.42
N LEU A 14 13.86 -1.82 10.61
CA LEU A 14 12.43 -1.64 10.83
C LEU A 14 12.01 -2.14 12.21
N PRO A 15 11.10 -1.42 12.90
CA PRO A 15 10.62 -1.86 14.20
C PRO A 15 9.83 -3.16 14.09
N GLY A 16 9.88 -3.97 15.14
CA GLY A 16 8.93 -5.05 15.33
C GLY A 16 7.60 -4.56 15.92
N PRO A 17 6.63 -5.46 16.10
CA PRO A 17 5.39 -5.13 16.81
C PRO A 17 5.65 -4.66 18.25
N ASP A 18 4.80 -3.77 18.74
CA ASP A 18 4.84 -3.30 20.12
C ASP A 18 4.42 -4.41 21.09
N LYS A 19 5.37 -4.88 21.90
CA LYS A 19 5.16 -6.02 22.79
C LYS A 19 4.15 -5.72 23.89
N ASN A 20 4.14 -4.50 24.42
CA ASN A 20 3.21 -4.11 25.47
C ASN A 20 1.76 -4.17 24.98
N SER A 21 1.49 -3.70 23.76
CA SER A 21 0.15 -3.77 23.17
C SER A 21 -0.28 -5.20 22.85
N VAL A 22 0.65 -6.07 22.47
CA VAL A 22 0.40 -7.52 22.32
C VAL A 22 -0.04 -8.13 23.66
N ASP A 23 0.69 -7.86 24.73
CA ASP A 23 0.38 -8.40 26.06
C ASP A 23 -0.98 -7.88 26.56
N LEU A 24 -1.25 -6.57 26.41
CA LEU A 24 -2.54 -5.96 26.78
C LEU A 24 -3.73 -6.57 26.00
N ALA A 25 -3.57 -6.84 24.70
CA ALA A 25 -4.59 -7.48 23.89
C ALA A 25 -4.85 -8.93 24.35
N ALA A 26 -3.78 -9.70 24.58
CA ALA A 26 -3.87 -11.08 25.04
C ALA A 26 -4.50 -11.21 26.43
N GLU A 27 -4.22 -10.28 27.35
CA GLU A 27 -4.83 -10.23 28.68
C GLU A 27 -6.32 -9.87 28.63
N ARG A 28 -6.73 -9.06 27.64
CA ARG A 28 -8.11 -8.58 27.49
C ARG A 28 -9.05 -9.65 26.93
N GLU A 29 -8.60 -10.41 25.94
CA GLU A 29 -9.42 -11.40 25.23
C GLU A 29 -10.23 -12.36 26.12
N PRO A 30 -9.64 -13.06 27.11
CA PRO A 30 -10.39 -13.99 27.96
C PRO A 30 -11.41 -13.31 28.88
N GLN A 31 -11.37 -11.98 29.02
CA GLN A 31 -12.32 -11.21 29.84
C GLN A 31 -13.57 -10.78 29.04
N LEU A 32 -13.57 -10.97 27.72
CA LEU A 32 -14.71 -10.62 26.88
C LEU A 32 -15.86 -11.60 27.10
N THR A 33 -17.09 -11.09 27.06
CA THR A 33 -18.31 -11.91 27.21
C THR A 33 -18.62 -12.66 25.92
N LYS A 34 -17.79 -13.65 25.61
CA LYS A 34 -17.91 -14.54 24.45
C LYS A 34 -17.23 -15.88 24.73
N PRO A 35 -17.63 -16.99 24.09
CA PRO A 35 -16.83 -18.21 24.13
C PRO A 35 -15.43 -17.95 23.56
N PRO A 36 -14.35 -18.50 24.16
CA PRO A 36 -13.00 -18.34 23.65
C PRO A 36 -12.90 -18.75 22.16
N GLY A 37 -12.26 -17.93 21.33
CA GLY A 37 -12.07 -18.19 19.89
C GLY A 37 -13.33 -18.05 19.02
N SER A 38 -14.48 -17.68 19.58
CA SER A 38 -15.74 -17.62 18.81
C SER A 38 -15.77 -16.56 17.71
N LEU A 39 -14.88 -15.56 17.73
CA LEU A 39 -14.76 -14.56 16.68
C LEU A 39 -13.67 -14.90 15.64
N GLY A 40 -12.94 -16.00 15.84
CA GLY A 40 -11.95 -16.53 14.90
C GLY A 40 -10.92 -15.48 14.48
N ARG A 41 -10.79 -15.27 13.16
CA ARG A 41 -9.82 -14.32 12.57
C ARG A 41 -9.99 -12.88 13.03
N LEU A 42 -11.16 -12.49 13.53
CA LEU A 42 -11.33 -11.14 14.05
C LEU A 42 -10.51 -10.90 15.33
N GLU A 43 -10.33 -11.94 16.17
CA GLU A 43 -9.47 -11.89 17.36
C GLU A 43 -8.01 -11.69 16.93
N GLU A 44 -7.57 -12.47 15.93
CA GLU A 44 -6.22 -12.38 15.34
C GLU A 44 -5.95 -10.98 14.75
N LEU A 45 -6.90 -10.42 13.99
CA LEU A 45 -6.76 -9.10 13.38
C LEU A 45 -6.75 -7.99 14.42
N SER A 46 -7.58 -8.07 15.46
CA SER A 46 -7.60 -7.10 16.56
C SER A 46 -6.24 -7.06 17.28
N HIS A 47 -5.66 -8.24 17.57
CA HIS A 47 -4.35 -8.36 18.17
C HIS A 47 -3.25 -7.80 17.27
N TRP A 48 -3.30 -8.16 15.98
CA TRP A 48 -2.33 -7.70 15.00
C TRP A 48 -2.35 -6.17 14.87
N LEU A 49 -3.55 -5.56 14.79
CA LEU A 49 -3.68 -4.11 14.75
C LEU A 49 -3.13 -3.45 16.02
N ALA A 50 -3.46 -3.98 17.20
CA ALA A 50 -2.96 -3.41 18.46
C ALA A 50 -1.42 -3.42 18.51
N ALA A 51 -0.82 -4.52 18.07
CA ALA A 51 0.62 -4.71 18.03
C ALA A 51 1.33 -3.70 17.10
N TRP A 52 0.81 -3.51 15.89
CA TRP A 52 1.43 -2.63 14.89
C TRP A 52 1.08 -1.15 15.05
N GLN A 53 -0.03 -0.83 15.72
CA GLN A 53 -0.38 0.54 16.10
C GLN A 53 0.30 0.99 17.41
N GLY A 54 0.91 0.07 18.15
CA GLY A 54 1.48 0.37 19.47
C GLY A 54 0.44 0.86 20.46
N ARG A 55 -0.79 0.33 20.36
CA ARG A 55 -1.95 0.78 21.12
C ARG A 55 -2.89 -0.38 21.43
N HIS A 56 -3.42 -0.41 22.64
CA HIS A 56 -4.60 -1.21 22.98
C HIS A 56 -5.65 -0.34 23.69
N PRO A 57 -6.93 -0.38 23.28
CA PRO A 57 -7.47 -1.13 22.14
C PRO A 57 -7.03 -0.51 20.80
N ALA A 58 -6.92 -1.35 19.76
CA ALA A 58 -6.64 -0.90 18.40
C ALA A 58 -7.71 0.08 17.88
N THR A 59 -7.33 0.96 16.96
CA THR A 59 -8.19 1.94 16.29
C THR A 59 -8.36 1.61 14.80
N MET A 60 -9.52 1.96 14.25
CA MET A 60 -9.86 1.81 12.82
C MET A 60 -10.59 3.06 12.31
N THR A 61 -10.16 4.23 12.81
CA THR A 61 -10.79 5.54 12.57
C THR A 61 -10.14 6.32 11.44
N ASN A 62 -8.88 6.03 11.11
CA ASN A 62 -8.13 6.67 10.04
C ASN A 62 -7.54 5.60 9.11
N ALA A 63 -8.42 4.92 8.38
CA ALA A 63 -8.04 3.97 7.34
C ALA A 63 -7.82 4.71 6.02
N ARG A 64 -6.76 4.34 5.30
CA ARG A 64 -6.38 5.00 4.05
C ARG A 64 -6.10 4.03 2.93
N ALA A 65 -6.35 4.46 1.70
CA ALA A 65 -6.01 3.73 0.50
C ALA A 65 -5.10 4.59 -0.39
N HIS A 66 -4.01 4.01 -0.88
CA HIS A 66 -3.09 4.67 -1.81
C HIS A 66 -2.97 3.84 -3.08
N VAL A 67 -3.26 4.44 -4.23
CA VAL A 67 -3.06 3.84 -5.55
C VAL A 67 -1.88 4.51 -6.22
N PHE A 68 -0.87 3.73 -6.60
CA PHE A 68 0.28 4.22 -7.37
C PHE A 68 0.11 3.86 -8.84
N ALA A 69 0.11 4.85 -9.72
CA ALA A 69 -0.06 4.67 -11.14
C ALA A 69 1.26 4.87 -11.90
N GLY A 70 1.58 3.96 -12.83
CA GLY A 70 2.82 3.99 -13.63
C GLY A 70 2.66 3.29 -14.97
N ASN A 71 3.44 3.72 -15.97
CA ASN A 71 3.45 3.11 -17.31
C ASN A 71 4.67 2.19 -17.50
N HIS A 72 4.51 1.18 -18.35
CA HIS A 72 5.49 0.11 -18.54
C HIS A 72 5.93 0.00 -20.00
N GLY A 73 7.24 0.03 -20.27
CA GLY A 73 7.79 -0.05 -21.63
C GLY A 73 7.46 -1.35 -22.36
N VAL A 74 7.29 -2.45 -21.62
CA VAL A 74 6.91 -3.76 -22.17
C VAL A 74 5.58 -3.73 -22.94
N THR A 75 4.71 -2.74 -22.69
CA THR A 75 3.44 -2.59 -23.41
C THR A 75 3.61 -2.44 -24.92
N ALA A 76 4.75 -1.93 -25.39
CA ALA A 76 5.10 -1.85 -26.80
C ALA A 76 5.16 -3.23 -27.50
N LYS A 77 5.29 -4.32 -26.74
CA LYS A 77 5.28 -5.71 -27.24
C LYS A 77 3.86 -6.28 -27.42
N GLY A 78 2.82 -5.51 -27.13
CA GLY A 78 1.42 -5.96 -27.28
C GLY A 78 0.99 -6.98 -26.22
N VAL A 79 1.58 -6.93 -25.03
CA VAL A 79 1.27 -7.84 -23.90
C VAL A 79 -0.08 -7.54 -23.23
N SER A 80 -0.72 -6.43 -23.57
CA SER A 80 -2.03 -6.02 -23.05
C SER A 80 -3.03 -5.82 -24.19
N ALA A 81 -4.30 -6.10 -23.90
CA ALA A 81 -5.42 -5.80 -24.79
C ALA A 81 -5.74 -4.28 -24.85
N TYR A 82 -5.18 -3.50 -23.93
CA TYR A 82 -5.40 -2.06 -23.82
C TYR A 82 -4.11 -1.29 -24.14
N PRO A 83 -4.21 -0.11 -24.77
CA PRO A 83 -3.05 0.74 -25.03
C PRO A 83 -2.61 1.46 -23.74
N SER A 84 -1.35 1.90 -23.67
CA SER A 84 -0.76 2.46 -22.44
C SER A 84 -1.42 3.76 -21.96
N GLU A 85 -2.04 4.53 -22.85
CA GLU A 85 -2.75 5.76 -22.53
C GLU A 85 -3.97 5.52 -21.60
N VAL A 86 -4.46 4.27 -21.51
CA VAL A 86 -5.54 3.91 -20.58
C VAL A 86 -5.13 4.12 -19.13
N THR A 87 -3.84 4.04 -18.79
CA THR A 87 -3.35 4.39 -17.43
C THR A 87 -3.72 5.83 -17.07
N VAL A 88 -3.43 6.79 -17.96
CA VAL A 88 -3.73 8.22 -17.75
C VAL A 88 -5.25 8.45 -17.64
N GLN A 89 -6.03 7.77 -18.48
CA GLN A 89 -7.50 7.84 -18.44
C GLN A 89 -8.06 7.31 -17.11
N MET A 90 -7.51 6.22 -16.59
CA MET A 90 -7.92 5.66 -15.30
C MET A 90 -7.51 6.55 -14.13
N VAL A 91 -6.34 7.18 -14.18
CA VAL A 91 -5.96 8.23 -13.21
C VAL A 91 -6.98 9.36 -13.20
N GLY A 92 -7.36 9.86 -14.37
CA GLY A 92 -8.43 10.86 -14.49
C GLY A 92 -9.77 10.36 -13.92
N ASN A 93 -10.10 9.08 -14.14
CA ASN A 93 -11.30 8.47 -13.58
C ASN A 93 -11.26 8.36 -12.04
N PHE A 94 -10.10 8.01 -11.45
CA PHE A 94 -9.93 8.02 -10.00
C PHE A 94 -10.11 9.42 -9.41
N GLN A 95 -9.49 10.43 -10.04
CA GLN A 95 -9.60 11.84 -9.63
C GLN A 95 -11.04 12.36 -9.74
N ALA A 96 -11.78 11.91 -10.75
CA ALA A 96 -13.20 12.22 -10.93
C ALA A 96 -14.14 11.44 -10.00
N GLY A 97 -13.61 10.50 -9.19
CA GLY A 97 -14.43 9.68 -8.29
C GLY A 97 -15.19 8.55 -8.97
N GLY A 98 -14.88 8.22 -10.23
CA GLY A 98 -15.68 7.32 -11.06
C GLY A 98 -15.27 5.85 -11.04
N ALA A 99 -14.14 5.49 -10.41
CA ALA A 99 -13.69 4.11 -10.37
C ALA A 99 -14.33 3.31 -9.22
N ALA A 100 -14.26 1.97 -9.33
CA ALA A 100 -14.79 1.06 -8.31
C ALA A 100 -14.15 1.29 -6.93
N ILE A 101 -12.84 1.53 -6.88
CA ILE A 101 -12.14 1.83 -5.61
C ILE A 101 -12.65 3.11 -4.96
N ASN A 102 -13.03 4.14 -5.73
CA ASN A 102 -13.64 5.35 -5.16
C ASN A 102 -14.94 5.01 -4.42
N GLN A 103 -15.77 4.13 -5.00
CA GLN A 103 -17.04 3.75 -4.39
C GLN A 103 -16.84 2.89 -3.14
N LEU A 104 -15.87 1.98 -3.15
CA LEU A 104 -15.51 1.17 -1.97
C LEU A 104 -14.97 2.06 -0.86
N CYS A 105 -14.01 2.93 -1.17
CA CYS A 105 -13.44 3.87 -0.20
C CYS A 105 -14.54 4.76 0.42
N LYS A 106 -15.44 5.31 -0.41
CA LYS A 106 -16.58 6.09 0.08
C LYS A 106 -17.53 5.27 0.96
N ALA A 107 -17.79 4.00 0.62
CA ALA A 107 -18.69 3.15 1.40
C ALA A 107 -18.15 2.82 2.79
N PHE A 108 -16.83 2.81 2.96
CA PHE A 108 -16.14 2.46 4.20
C PHE A 108 -15.46 3.65 4.89
N ASP A 109 -15.70 4.88 4.42
CA ASP A 109 -15.09 6.11 4.95
C ASP A 109 -13.55 6.03 4.98
N ILE A 110 -12.97 5.55 3.87
CA ILE A 110 -11.53 5.43 3.67
C ILE A 110 -11.07 6.57 2.76
N ASP A 111 -10.06 7.32 3.21
CA ASP A 111 -9.44 8.34 2.37
C ASP A 111 -8.63 7.67 1.25
N LEU A 112 -8.99 7.97 0.00
CA LEU A 112 -8.30 7.47 -1.19
C LEU A 112 -7.37 8.55 -1.75
N ASN A 113 -6.08 8.25 -1.77
CA ASN A 113 -5.08 9.02 -2.50
C ASN A 113 -4.62 8.27 -3.76
N VAL A 114 -4.43 9.00 -4.86
CA VAL A 114 -3.96 8.43 -6.12
C VAL A 114 -2.74 9.21 -6.60
N GLU A 115 -1.62 8.52 -6.63
CA GLU A 115 -0.33 9.04 -7.02
C GLU A 115 -0.03 8.61 -8.45
N ALA A 116 -0.14 9.54 -9.38
CA ALA A 116 0.41 9.36 -10.71
C ALA A 116 1.93 9.57 -10.63
N LEU A 117 2.69 8.50 -10.81
CA LEU A 117 4.13 8.62 -11.05
C LEU A 117 4.36 9.25 -12.43
N ASP A 118 5.61 9.32 -12.87
CA ASP A 118 5.98 9.90 -14.16
C ASP A 118 5.37 9.11 -15.34
N LEU A 119 4.09 9.39 -15.66
CA LEU A 119 3.33 8.64 -16.67
C LEU A 119 3.82 8.92 -18.09
N ASP A 120 4.47 10.05 -18.31
CA ASP A 120 5.06 10.43 -19.59
C ASP A 120 6.37 9.68 -19.86
N ASN A 121 7.05 9.21 -18.80
CA ASN A 121 8.27 8.43 -18.88
C ASN A 121 8.04 7.00 -18.36
N PRO A 122 7.54 6.08 -19.21
CA PRO A 122 7.35 4.69 -18.82
C PRO A 122 8.68 4.04 -18.41
N THR A 123 8.60 3.00 -17.59
CA THR A 123 9.77 2.16 -17.31
C THR A 123 10.34 1.57 -18.60
N VAL A 124 11.61 1.19 -18.59
CA VAL A 124 12.24 0.50 -19.71
C VAL A 124 11.55 -0.85 -19.92
N ASP A 125 11.47 -1.29 -21.19
CA ASP A 125 11.05 -2.65 -21.50
C ASP A 125 12.00 -3.66 -20.84
N PHE A 126 11.49 -4.34 -19.81
CA PHE A 126 12.27 -5.27 -19.01
C PHE A 126 12.77 -6.50 -19.77
N THR A 127 12.25 -6.73 -20.99
CA THR A 127 12.73 -7.80 -21.87
C THR A 127 14.04 -7.44 -22.58
N GLU A 128 14.39 -6.15 -22.63
CA GLU A 128 15.58 -5.65 -23.33
C GLU A 128 16.66 -5.17 -22.33
N ALA A 129 16.26 -4.58 -21.20
CA ALA A 129 17.15 -4.07 -20.16
C ALA A 129 16.38 -3.93 -18.83
N PRO A 130 17.03 -3.72 -17.67
CA PRO A 130 16.30 -3.48 -16.41
C PRO A 130 15.27 -2.34 -16.54
N ALA A 131 14.07 -2.53 -15.97
CA ALA A 131 12.96 -1.58 -16.05
C ALA A 131 13.30 -0.18 -15.50
N MET A 132 14.20 -0.14 -14.51
CA MET A 132 14.68 1.06 -13.83
C MET A 132 16.15 0.89 -13.48
N SER A 133 16.88 2.01 -13.45
CA SER A 133 18.17 2.16 -12.79
C SER A 133 18.02 2.09 -11.26
N GLU A 134 19.14 1.88 -10.54
CA GLU A 134 19.10 1.89 -9.07
C GLU A 134 18.60 3.23 -8.50
N GLN A 135 18.94 4.34 -9.15
CA GLN A 135 18.53 5.68 -8.74
C GLN A 135 17.02 5.89 -8.89
N GLU A 136 16.44 5.41 -9.99
CA GLU A 136 14.98 5.46 -10.21
C GLU A 136 14.24 4.61 -9.19
N VAL A 137 14.74 3.42 -8.86
CA VAL A 137 14.16 2.56 -7.80
C VAL A 137 14.18 3.28 -6.45
N VAL A 138 15.32 3.86 -6.07
CA VAL A 138 15.44 4.58 -4.79
C VAL A 138 14.53 5.80 -4.74
N SER A 139 14.42 6.54 -5.85
CA SER A 139 13.50 7.67 -5.98
C SER A 139 12.04 7.23 -5.81
N ALA A 140 11.62 6.15 -6.47
CA ALA A 140 10.26 5.62 -6.37
C ALA A 140 9.94 5.13 -4.95
N LEU A 141 10.89 4.45 -4.29
CA LEU A 141 10.73 4.02 -2.90
C LEU A 141 10.61 5.21 -1.94
N ALA A 142 11.48 6.21 -2.08
CA ALA A 142 11.45 7.42 -1.26
C ALA A 142 10.13 8.18 -1.47
N HIS A 143 9.65 8.28 -2.71
CA HIS A 143 8.35 8.86 -3.02
C HIS A 143 7.22 8.10 -2.33
N GLY A 144 7.16 6.76 -2.48
CA GLY A 144 6.12 5.95 -1.83
C GLY A 144 6.14 6.06 -0.29
N MET A 145 7.33 6.09 0.32
CA MET A 145 7.47 6.30 1.77
C MET A 145 6.94 7.66 2.23
N ALA A 146 7.15 8.72 1.44
CA ALA A 146 6.70 10.06 1.78
C ALA A 146 5.17 10.21 1.78
N GLN A 147 4.46 9.28 1.15
CA GLN A 147 3.00 9.28 1.10
C GLN A 147 2.34 8.67 2.34
N VAL A 148 3.10 8.06 3.25
CA VAL A 148 2.55 7.47 4.47
C VAL A 148 2.38 8.56 5.55
N GLU A 149 1.14 8.98 5.77
CA GLU A 149 0.84 10.02 6.75
C GLU A 149 0.85 9.49 8.21
N PRO A 150 1.41 10.27 9.16
CA PRO A 150 1.33 9.95 10.59
C PRO A 150 -0.12 9.78 11.06
N GLY A 151 -0.34 8.82 11.94
CA GLY A 151 -1.66 8.54 12.50
C GLY A 151 -2.58 7.70 11.63
N THR A 152 -2.10 7.20 10.47
CA THR A 152 -2.79 6.18 9.68
C THR A 152 -2.92 4.89 10.50
N ASP A 153 -4.15 4.41 10.70
CA ASP A 153 -4.43 3.18 11.44
C ASP A 153 -4.13 1.93 10.60
N VAL A 154 -4.51 1.98 9.32
CA VAL A 154 -4.29 0.95 8.31
C VAL A 154 -4.11 1.60 6.94
N LEU A 155 -3.11 1.14 6.19
CA LEU A 155 -2.85 1.55 4.82
C LEU A 155 -3.16 0.40 3.86
N CYS A 156 -4.09 0.63 2.95
CA CYS A 156 -4.42 -0.24 1.83
C CYS A 156 -3.66 0.23 0.58
N LEU A 157 -2.87 -0.65 -0.03
CA LEU A 157 -2.11 -0.32 -1.23
C LEU A 157 -2.80 -0.87 -2.48
N GLY A 158 -2.78 -0.10 -3.55
CA GLY A 158 -3.21 -0.49 -4.88
C GLY A 158 -2.27 0.06 -5.95
N GLU A 159 -2.46 -0.42 -7.17
CA GLU A 159 -1.70 0.01 -8.34
C GLU A 159 -2.63 0.35 -9.50
N MET A 160 -2.07 1.04 -10.51
CA MET A 160 -2.69 1.16 -11.81
C MET A 160 -1.61 1.27 -12.89
N GLY A 161 -1.58 0.34 -13.83
CA GLY A 161 -0.69 0.48 -14.97
C GLY A 161 -0.92 -0.58 -16.01
N ILE A 162 -1.07 -0.17 -17.25
CA ILE A 162 -1.21 -1.14 -18.34
C ILE A 162 0.10 -1.94 -18.47
N GLY A 163 -0.04 -3.27 -18.57
CA GLY A 163 1.08 -4.20 -18.77
C GLY A 163 1.89 -4.54 -17.52
N ASN A 164 1.30 -4.41 -16.32
CA ASN A 164 2.01 -4.61 -15.05
C ASN A 164 1.84 -6.01 -14.40
N THR A 165 1.03 -6.89 -14.99
CA THR A 165 0.85 -8.31 -14.59
C THR A 165 1.77 -9.22 -15.39
#